data_AF-A0AAW0UXE6-F1
#
_entry.id   AF-A0AAW0UXE6-F1
#
_cell.length_a   1.000
_cell.length_b   1.000
_cell.length_c   1.000
_cell.angle_alpha   90.00
_cell.angle_beta   90.00
_cell.angle_gamma   90.00
#
_symmetry.space_group_name_H-M   'P 1'
#
loop_
_entity.id
_entity.type
_entity.pdbx_description
1 polymer ?
#
loop_
_entity_poly.entity_id
_entity_poly.type
_entity_poly.pdbx_seq_one_letter_code
_entity_poly.pdbx_strand_id
1 'polypeptide(L)'
;MVPVSNPTTAAEQQYNRAHAQTRVIVEQTVGMLKSHFRCLHSSSGCLQYTPIMCVKITNACLLLHNRCMKCGVPIPDDLPPLPNEELPHVDANPAFHWRGQRIQGIVTRQELIQNFFSNEMFVGFLKMH
;
A
#
# COMPACT_ATOMS: atom_id res chain seq x y z
N MET A 1 4.31 -7.30 -4.12
CA MET A 1 4.17 -8.78 -4.07
C MET A 1 2.85 -9.16 -4.72
N VAL A 2 2.77 -10.31 -5.38
CA VAL A 2 1.60 -10.74 -6.17
C VAL A 2 0.94 -11.94 -5.47
N PRO A 3 -0.40 -12.05 -5.44
CA PRO A 3 -1.08 -13.25 -4.94
C PRO A 3 -0.66 -14.51 -5.72
N VAL A 4 -0.85 -15.68 -5.11
CA VAL A 4 -0.65 -16.97 -5.79
C VAL A 4 -1.86 -17.22 -6.69
N SER A 5 -1.64 -17.39 -7.99
CA SER A 5 -2.66 -17.82 -8.94
C SER A 5 -2.93 -19.31 -8.74
N ASN A 6 -4.20 -19.70 -8.60
CA ASN A 6 -4.63 -21.09 -8.38
C ASN A 6 -3.95 -21.75 -7.16
N PRO A 7 -4.17 -21.24 -5.93
CA PRO A 7 -3.55 -21.80 -4.73
C PRO A 7 -4.02 -23.24 -4.48
N THR A 8 -3.08 -24.17 -4.38
CA THR A 8 -3.35 -25.60 -4.21
C THR A 8 -3.14 -26.07 -2.77
N THR A 9 -2.23 -25.41 -2.04
CA THR A 9 -1.91 -25.77 -0.66
C THR A 9 -2.63 -24.87 0.35
N ALA A 10 -2.86 -25.36 1.56
CA ALA A 10 -3.44 -24.57 2.65
C ALA A 10 -2.59 -23.33 3.00
N ALA A 11 -1.26 -23.45 2.92
CA ALA A 11 -0.31 -22.37 3.15
C ALA A 11 -0.46 -21.26 2.09
N GLU A 12 -0.58 -21.60 0.81
CA GLU A 12 -0.82 -20.62 -0.27
C GLU A 12 -2.17 -19.92 -0.10
N GLN A 13 -3.22 -20.65 0.30
CA GLN A 13 -4.54 -20.06 0.56
C GLN A 13 -4.49 -19.10 1.75
N GLN A 14 -3.80 -19.47 2.85
CA GLN A 14 -3.64 -18.61 4.02
C GLN A 14 -2.82 -17.36 3.69
N TYR A 15 -1.74 -17.52 2.93
CA TYR A 15 -0.96 -16.40 2.41
C TYR A 15 -1.84 -15.44 1.59
N ASN A 16 -2.65 -15.96 0.65
CA ASN A 16 -3.53 -15.11 -0.16
C ASN A 16 -4.56 -14.36 0.69
N ARG A 17 -5.14 -15.00 1.72
CA ARG A 17 -6.05 -14.33 2.67
C ARG A 17 -5.35 -13.21 3.43
N ALA A 18 -4.21 -13.49 4.04
CA ALA A 18 -3.44 -12.49 4.79
C ALA A 18 -2.95 -11.35 3.87
N HIS A 19 -2.54 -11.68 2.65
CA HIS A 19 -2.13 -10.70 1.64
C HIS A 19 -3.29 -9.78 1.27
N ALA A 20 -4.49 -10.32 1.03
CA ALA A 20 -5.68 -9.54 0.71
C ALA A 20 -6.06 -8.60 1.86
N GLN A 21 -6.10 -9.10 3.10
CA GLN A 21 -6.39 -8.29 4.29
C GLN A 21 -5.37 -7.14 4.46
N THR A 22 -4.09 -7.45 4.28
CA THR A 22 -3.02 -6.44 4.34
C THR A 22 -3.21 -5.39 3.24
N ARG A 23 -3.55 -5.79 2.02
CA ARG A 23 -3.79 -4.85 0.92
C ARG A 23 -4.94 -3.90 1.22
N VAL A 24 -6.05 -4.38 1.77
CA VAL A 24 -7.18 -3.53 2.16
C VAL A 24 -6.73 -2.42 3.11
N ILE A 25 -6.01 -2.78 4.18
CA ILE A 25 -5.51 -1.81 5.17
C ILE A 25 -4.54 -0.82 4.53
N VAL A 26 -3.61 -1.29 3.70
CA VAL A 26 -2.64 -0.44 3.01
C VAL A 26 -3.32 0.53 2.05
N GLU A 27 -4.27 0.05 1.24
CA GLU A 27 -5.00 0.87 0.27
C GLU A 27 -5.87 1.92 0.98
N GLN A 28 -6.56 1.54 2.06
CA GLN A 28 -7.31 2.47 2.91
C GLN A 28 -6.40 3.54 3.51
N THR A 29 -5.26 3.14 4.09
CA THR A 29 -4.29 4.06 4.67
C THR A 29 -3.74 5.03 3.62
N VAL A 30 -3.38 4.54 2.43
CA VAL A 30 -2.92 5.38 1.33
C VAL A 30 -4.02 6.35 0.89
N GLY A 31 -5.28 5.91 0.82
CA GLY A 31 -6.42 6.77 0.53
C GLY A 31 -6.56 7.91 1.55
N MET A 32 -6.52 7.58 2.85
CA MET A 32 -6.60 8.56 3.94
C MET A 32 -5.43 9.54 3.94
N LEU A 33 -4.21 9.08 3.63
CA LEU A 33 -3.05 9.98 3.53
C LEU A 33 -3.18 10.93 2.35
N LYS A 34 -3.69 10.47 1.20
CA LYS A 34 -3.92 11.31 0.02
C LYS A 34 -5.02 12.33 0.25
N SER A 35 -6.07 12.00 1.00
CA SER A 35 -7.12 12.96 1.35
C SER A 35 -6.62 14.00 2.34
N HIS A 36 -5.84 13.58 3.34
CA HIS A 36 -5.35 14.47 4.38
C HIS A 36 -4.17 15.35 3.92
N PHE A 37 -3.27 14.82 3.10
CA PHE A 37 -2.05 15.51 2.65
C PHE A 37 -2.07 15.69 1.13
N ARG A 38 -2.42 16.90 0.68
CA ARG A 38 -2.43 17.26 -0.75
C ARG A 38 -1.11 16.96 -1.45
N CYS A 39 0.04 17.06 -0.76
CA CYS A 39 1.35 16.73 -1.33
C CYS A 39 1.50 15.26 -1.78
N LEU A 40 0.63 14.35 -1.32
CA LEU A 40 0.57 12.95 -1.76
C LEU A 40 -0.52 12.71 -2.82
N HIS A 41 -1.40 13.68 -3.04
CA HIS A 41 -2.51 13.58 -3.97
C HIS A 41 -2.04 13.89 -5.40
N SER A 42 -2.49 13.09 -6.38
CA SER A 42 -2.05 13.21 -7.77
C SER A 42 -2.36 14.57 -8.41
N SER A 43 -3.37 15.27 -7.90
CA SER A 43 -3.74 16.62 -8.36
C SER A 43 -2.72 17.70 -7.99
N SER A 44 -1.86 17.47 -7.00
CA SER A 44 -0.74 18.35 -6.70
C SER A 44 0.51 17.98 -7.53
N GLY A 45 0.32 17.13 -8.55
CA GLY A 45 1.38 16.47 -9.29
C GLY A 45 1.89 15.22 -8.57
N CYS A 46 2.73 14.45 -9.28
CA CYS A 46 3.57 13.45 -8.62
C CYS A 46 4.62 14.15 -7.74
N LEU A 47 5.06 13.51 -6.66
CA LEU A 47 6.21 13.97 -5.90
C LEU A 47 7.44 14.03 -6.81
N GLN A 48 7.84 15.24 -7.22
CA GLN A 48 8.99 15.48 -8.09
C GLN A 48 10.32 15.44 -7.31
N TYR A 49 10.48 14.41 -6.49
CA TYR A 49 11.66 14.20 -5.65
C TYR A 49 12.29 12.85 -5.93
N THR A 50 13.53 12.67 -5.49
CA THR A 50 14.17 11.35 -5.53
C THR A 50 13.36 10.34 -4.70
N PRO A 51 13.39 9.03 -5.03
CA PRO A 51 12.64 8.02 -4.27
C PRO A 51 12.91 8.08 -2.75
N ILE A 52 14.17 8.34 -2.38
CA ILE A 52 14.59 8.50 -0.98
C ILE A 52 13.85 9.65 -0.29
N MET A 53 13.69 10.79 -0.97
CA MET A 53 12.96 11.94 -0.44
C MET A 53 11.45 11.69 -0.40
N CYS A 54 10.89 11.00 -1.41
CA CYS A 54 9.48 10.60 -1.40
C CYS A 54 9.15 9.72 -0.19
N VAL A 55 10.04 8.78 0.18
CA VAL A 55 9.87 7.96 1.39
C VAL A 55 9.90 8.84 2.65
N LYS A 56 10.81 9.82 2.74
CA LYS A 56 10.88 10.73 3.90
C LYS A 56 9.60 11.56 4.06
N ILE A 57 9.07 12.13 2.96
CA ILE A 57 7.81 12.88 2.96
C ILE A 57 6.66 11.98 3.40
N THR A 58 6.57 10.77 2.83
CA THR A 58 5.53 9.79 3.18
C THR A 58 5.58 9.42 4.67
N ASN A 59 6.78 9.19 5.22
CA ASN A 59 6.96 8.91 6.64
C ASN A 59 6.53 10.09 7.53
N ALA A 60 6.84 11.32 7.14
CA ALA A 60 6.38 12.50 7.85
C ALA A 60 4.85 12.58 7.87
N CYS A 61 4.18 12.33 6.74
CA CYS A 61 2.72 12.26 6.66
C CYS A 61 2.13 11.18 7.57
N LEU A 62 2.73 9.98 7.62
CA LEU A 62 2.31 8.91 8.53
C LEU A 62 2.43 9.30 10.00
N LEU A 63 3.56 9.91 10.40
CA LEU A 63 3.79 10.37 11.76
C LEU A 63 2.78 11.45 12.17
N LEU A 64 2.53 12.41 11.28
CA LEU A 64 1.55 13.47 11.49
C LEU A 64 0.13 12.92 11.57
N HIS A 65 -0.25 11.98 10.69
CA HIS A 65 -1.55 11.31 10.73
C HIS A 65 -1.78 10.62 12.08
N ASN A 66 -0.80 9.84 12.55
CA ASN A 66 -0.88 9.17 13.85
C ASN A 66 -1.02 10.16 15.01
N ARG A 67 -0.34 11.31 14.90
CA ARG A 67 -0.46 12.38 15.91
C ARG A 67 -1.85 13.01 15.89
N CYS A 68 -2.39 13.33 14.71
CA CYS A 68 -3.75 13.85 14.56
C CYS A 68 -4.80 12.90 15.15
N MET A 69 -4.70 11.60 14.85
CA MET A 69 -5.58 10.57 15.40
C MET A 69 -5.53 10.52 16.94
N LYS A 70 -4.32 10.55 17.52
CA LYS A 70 -4.16 10.58 18.99
C LYS A 70 -4.71 11.84 19.64
N CYS A 71 -4.66 12.97 18.94
CA CYS A 71 -5.15 14.25 19.44
C CYS A 71 -6.64 14.48 19.12
N GLY A 72 -7.32 13.54 18.47
CA GLY A 72 -8.72 13.70 18.06
C GLY A 72 -8.93 14.83 17.05
N VAL A 73 -7.90 15.19 16.28
CA VAL A 73 -8.01 16.21 15.25
C VAL A 73 -8.85 15.62 14.11
N PRO A 74 -10.00 16.22 13.77
CA PRO A 74 -10.81 15.74 12.67
C PRO A 74 -10.01 15.82 11.38
N ILE A 75 -10.09 14.75 10.59
CA ILE A 75 -9.59 14.78 9.22
C ILE A 75 -10.51 15.77 8.49
N PRO A 76 -9.98 16.69 7.67
CA PRO A 76 -10.83 17.55 6.85
C PRO A 76 -11.66 16.65 5.92
N ASP A 77 -12.93 16.41 6.28
CA ASP A 77 -13.84 15.51 5.54
C ASP A 77 -14.19 16.06 4.15
N ASP A 78 -13.96 17.36 3.93
CA ASP A 78 -14.34 18.05 2.71
C ASP A 78 -13.23 19.01 2.25
N LEU A 79 -12.14 18.45 1.73
CA LEU A 79 -11.43 19.23 0.72
C LEU A 79 -12.39 19.34 -0.46
N PRO A 80 -12.79 20.56 -0.90
CA PRO A 80 -13.67 20.69 -2.04
C PRO A 80 -13.06 19.91 -3.20
N PRO A 81 -13.86 19.09 -3.93
CA PRO A 81 -13.38 18.41 -5.11
C PRO A 81 -12.70 19.46 -5.96
N LEU A 82 -11.43 19.20 -6.28
CA LEU A 82 -10.70 20.09 -7.16
C LEU A 82 -11.52 20.23 -8.45
N PRO A 83 -11.53 21.41 -9.09
CA PRO A 83 -12.03 21.52 -10.45
C PRO A 83 -11.47 20.34 -11.24
N ASN A 84 -12.30 19.68 -12.05
CA ASN A 84 -11.87 18.59 -12.92
C ASN A 84 -10.80 19.14 -13.86
N GLU A 85 -9.56 19.18 -13.39
CA GLU A 85 -8.39 19.45 -14.20
C GLU A 85 -8.20 18.12 -14.92
N GLU A 86 -8.56 18.11 -16.21
CA GLU A 86 -8.19 17.03 -17.12
C GLU A 86 -6.66 16.98 -17.11
N LEU A 87 -6.12 16.28 -16.11
CA LEU A 87 -4.70 16.05 -16.01
C LEU A 87 -4.31 15.32 -17.29
N PRO A 88 -3.27 15.78 -18.02
CA PRO A 88 -2.76 15.01 -19.14
C PRO A 88 -2.52 13.59 -18.62
N HIS A 89 -3.14 12.62 -19.29
CA HIS A 89 -2.97 11.21 -19.01
C HIS A 89 -1.48 10.92 -19.21
N VAL A 90 -0.69 11.09 -18.16
CA VAL A 90 0.69 10.64 -18.17
C VAL A 90 0.50 9.15 -18.29
N ASP A 91 0.79 8.62 -19.49
CA ASP A 91 0.89 7.20 -19.72
C ASP A 91 2.03 6.72 -18.82
N ALA A 92 1.72 6.56 -17.53
CA ALA A 92 2.53 5.88 -16.56
C ALA A 92 2.49 4.44 -17.05
N ASN A 93 3.30 4.14 -18.06
CA ASN A 93 3.35 2.85 -18.68
C ASN A 93 3.65 1.85 -17.56
N PRO A 94 2.65 1.08 -17.09
CA PRO A 94 2.84 0.23 -15.92
C PRO A 94 3.88 -0.84 -16.25
N ALA A 95 4.17 -1.08 -17.53
CA ALA A 95 5.12 -2.08 -17.96
C ALA A 95 6.60 -1.68 -17.81
N PHE A 96 6.94 -0.40 -17.67
CA PHE A 96 8.35 0.03 -17.72
C PHE A 96 9.13 -0.19 -16.42
N HIS A 97 8.48 -0.31 -15.26
CA HIS A 97 9.19 -0.52 -13.98
C HIS A 97 9.07 -1.95 -13.42
N TRP A 98 7.97 -2.67 -13.66
CA TRP A 98 7.70 -3.94 -12.95
C TRP A 98 8.23 -5.21 -13.65
N ARG A 99 8.64 -5.15 -14.93
CA ARG A 99 9.03 -6.37 -15.68
C ARG A 99 10.32 -7.02 -15.17
N GLY A 100 11.27 -6.22 -14.66
CA GLY A 100 12.58 -6.71 -14.20
C GLY A 100 12.56 -7.45 -12.86
N GLN A 101 11.50 -7.30 -12.06
CA GLN A 101 11.42 -7.82 -10.67
C GLN A 101 10.54 -9.07 -10.51
N ARG A 102 9.94 -9.59 -11.61
CA ARG A 102 8.95 -10.68 -11.50
C ARG A 102 9.53 -11.97 -10.91
N ILE A 103 10.74 -12.36 -11.30
CA ILE A 103 11.32 -13.63 -10.85
C ILE A 103 11.69 -13.55 -9.37
N GLN A 104 12.40 -12.50 -8.94
CA GLN A 104 12.72 -12.29 -7.52
C GLN A 104 11.46 -12.20 -6.67
N GLY A 105 10.44 -11.46 -7.14
CA GLY A 105 9.17 -11.35 -6.41
C GLY A 105 8.42 -12.67 -6.23
N ILE A 106 8.55 -13.61 -7.18
CA ILE A 106 7.98 -14.97 -7.06
C ILE A 106 8.78 -15.79 -6.06
N VAL A 107 10.12 -15.75 -6.12
CA VAL A 107 11.00 -16.48 -5.19
C VAL A 107 10.80 -16.01 -3.77
N THR A 108 10.86 -14.70 -3.51
CA THR A 108 10.62 -14.12 -2.18
C THR A 108 9.24 -14.48 -1.64
N ARG A 109 8.21 -14.45 -2.49
CA ARG A 109 6.86 -14.90 -2.09
C ARG A 109 6.88 -16.37 -1.67
N GLN A 110 7.55 -17.23 -2.43
CA GLN A 110 7.62 -18.66 -2.13
C GLN A 110 8.32 -18.91 -0.79
N GLU A 111 9.43 -18.22 -0.53
CA GLU A 111 10.14 -18.27 0.76
C GLU A 111 9.25 -17.82 1.91
N LEU A 112 8.47 -16.74 1.74
CA LEU A 112 7.52 -16.29 2.76
C LEU A 112 6.45 -17.34 3.06
N ILE A 113 5.86 -17.95 2.02
CA ILE A 113 4.86 -19.01 2.19
C ILE A 113 5.46 -20.19 2.96
N GLN A 114 6.66 -20.64 2.55
CA GLN A 114 7.34 -21.76 3.19
C GLN A 114 7.70 -21.47 4.66
N ASN A 115 8.24 -20.29 4.94
CA ASN A 115 8.76 -19.97 6.26
C ASN A 115 7.67 -19.60 7.28
N PHE A 116 6.58 -18.95 6.83
CA PHE A 116 5.60 -18.33 7.74
C PHE A 116 4.18 -18.89 7.62
N PHE A 117 3.85 -19.59 6.53
CA PHE A 117 2.48 -20.08 6.28
C PHE A 117 2.40 -21.61 6.19
N SER A 118 3.53 -22.32 6.09
CA SER A 118 3.57 -23.79 6.13
C SER A 118 3.63 -24.39 7.55
N ASN A 119 4.05 -23.61 8.55
CA ASN A 119 4.03 -24.00 9.97
C ASN A 119 2.95 -23.19 10.71
N GLU A 120 2.18 -23.84 11.58
CA GLU A 120 1.00 -23.33 12.33
C GLU A 120 1.25 -22.11 13.27
N MET A 121 2.27 -21.29 13.05
CA MET A 121 2.67 -20.24 13.99
C MET A 121 1.97 -18.88 13.77
N PHE A 122 1.23 -18.69 12.67
CA PHE A 122 0.66 -17.38 12.30
C PHE A 122 -0.86 -17.24 12.47
N VAL A 123 -1.48 -18.01 13.38
CA VAL A 123 -2.91 -17.86 13.69
C VAL A 123 -3.17 -16.61 14.59
N GLY A 124 -2.14 -16.00 15.17
CA GLY A 124 -2.28 -14.96 16.20
C GLY A 124 -2.41 -13.50 15.74
N PHE A 125 -1.87 -13.12 14.58
CA PHE A 125 -1.66 -11.68 14.29
C PHE A 125 -2.79 -10.96 13.56
N LEU A 126 -3.76 -11.69 12.98
CA LEU A 126 -4.87 -11.10 12.20
C LEU A 126 -6.25 -11.25 12.87
N LYS A 127 -6.30 -11.71 14.12
CA LYS A 127 -7.53 -11.82 14.93
C LYS A 127 -7.76 -10.66 15.91
N MET A 128 -6.90 -9.65 15.89
CA MET A 128 -7.07 -8.42 16.67
C MET A 128 -7.32 -7.22 15.74
N HIS A 129 -8.56 -7.08 15.28
CA HIS A 129 -9.22 -5.77 15.18
C HIS A 129 -10.71 -5.94 14.95
#